data_AF-A0A0E0GGB7-F1
#
_entry.id   AF-A0A0E0GGB7-F1
#
_cell.length_a   1.000
_cell.length_b   1.000
_cell.length_c   1.000
_cell.angle_alpha   90.00
_cell.angle_beta   90.00
_cell.angle_gamma   90.00
#
_symmetry.space_group_name_H-M   'P 1'
#
loop_
_entity.id
_entity.type
_entity.pdbx_description
1 polymer ?
#
loop_
_entity_poly.entity_id
_entity_poly.type
_entity_poly.pdbx_seq_one_letter_code
_entity_poly.pdbx_strand_id
1 'polypeptide(L)'
;MEAVLRHPSLSRLKPPNPNAQRTPALSITVPLRLRLPNRRLTAAAVFQDQTNPRNPASKGGDDDEAYGEVDRIVSSRTIKNPVFAEDGSATTVTATEYLVEWKDGHEPSWIPAEAIAADVVAEYETPWWTAAKKADAAEITALLADETLRRDPDAEDAQGRTAMHFAAGLGSEECVRALAEAGADVGRPERAGGGLTPLHIAVGYGRPAAVRVLLELGAEPEAPDGQGRTPLELVQDVLAKTPKGNPATFERRLALEAAAKELEKAVYEWGEVEKVVDGRGEGKWREYLVEWRDGGDREWVRAAWVAEDLVKDFDAGLEYAVAEAVVDKREAAEGEGKWEYLVKWVDIEEATWEPAENVDAELLQEFEQRQSGVAAGGDAPPPPPVAG
;
A
#
# COMPACT_ATOMS: atom_id res chain seq x y z
N MET A 1 -19.03 1.62 26.58
CA MET A 1 -19.04 0.23 26.12
C MET A 1 -17.82 0.07 25.23
N GLU A 2 -16.68 -0.18 25.87
CA GLU A 2 -15.41 -0.47 25.20
C GLU A 2 -15.44 -1.92 24.76
N ALA A 3 -15.38 -2.14 23.45
CA ALA A 3 -15.10 -3.44 22.90
C ALA A 3 -13.57 -3.59 22.81
N VAL A 4 -13.05 -4.34 23.78
CA VAL A 4 -11.84 -5.17 23.69
C VAL A 4 -11.79 -5.89 22.34
N LEU A 5 -10.56 -6.13 21.84
CA LEU A 5 -10.09 -7.13 20.83
C LEU A 5 -9.15 -6.44 19.81
N ARG A 6 -7.85 -6.73 19.66
CA ARG A 6 -6.92 -7.75 20.18
C ARG A 6 -5.50 -7.15 20.12
N HIS A 7 -4.68 -7.36 21.15
CA HIS A 7 -3.23 -7.19 21.07
C HIS A 7 -2.63 -8.44 20.40
N PRO A 8 -1.87 -8.32 19.29
CA PRO A 8 -0.92 -9.34 18.90
C PRO A 8 0.39 -9.09 19.65
N SER A 9 0.81 -10.07 20.43
CA SER A 9 1.82 -9.98 21.49
C SER A 9 3.27 -9.88 21.01
N LEU A 10 3.56 -9.84 19.71
CA LEU A 10 4.94 -9.90 19.21
C LEU A 10 5.05 -9.10 17.92
N SER A 11 5.04 -7.78 17.98
CA SER A 11 4.85 -7.02 16.77
C SER A 11 5.48 -5.64 16.90
N ARG A 12 6.39 -5.29 15.98
CA ARG A 12 6.65 -3.89 15.55
C ARG A 12 6.57 -3.70 14.04
N LEU A 13 5.98 -2.58 13.60
CA LEU A 13 6.08 -1.97 12.27
C LEU A 13 7.56 -1.82 11.76
N LYS A 14 7.98 -2.63 10.77
CA LYS A 14 9.28 -2.66 10.04
C LYS A 14 9.01 -2.56 8.51
N PRO A 15 9.88 -1.97 7.67
CA PRO A 15 9.70 -2.05 6.21
C PRO A 15 9.66 -3.51 5.73
N PRO A 16 8.86 -3.85 4.69
CA PRO A 16 8.66 -5.23 4.26
C PRO A 16 9.98 -5.90 3.84
N ASN A 17 10.23 -7.11 4.36
CA ASN A 17 11.45 -7.87 4.04
C ASN A 17 11.43 -8.35 2.57
N PRO A 18 12.37 -7.90 1.70
CA PRO A 18 12.39 -8.31 0.29
C PRO A 18 12.75 -9.80 0.08
N ASN A 19 13.29 -10.48 1.10
CA ASN A 19 13.72 -11.88 1.05
C ASN A 19 12.74 -12.87 1.69
N ALA A 20 11.60 -12.42 2.21
CA ALA A 20 10.57 -13.32 2.71
C ALA A 20 9.95 -14.11 1.55
N GLN A 21 10.01 -15.44 1.61
CA GLN A 21 9.35 -16.31 0.63
C GLN A 21 7.84 -16.08 0.72
N ARG A 22 7.31 -15.31 -0.23
CA ARG A 22 5.87 -15.14 -0.41
C ARG A 22 5.22 -16.51 -0.52
N THR A 23 4.30 -16.82 0.39
CA THR A 23 3.40 -17.95 0.22
C THR A 23 2.70 -17.82 -1.15
N PRO A 24 2.52 -18.91 -1.90
CA PRO A 24 1.97 -18.81 -3.24
C PRO A 24 0.52 -18.33 -3.13
N ALA A 25 0.26 -17.12 -3.62
CA ALA A 25 -1.08 -16.69 -3.93
C ALA A 25 -1.71 -17.73 -4.85
N LEU A 26 -2.93 -18.15 -4.50
CA LEU A 26 -3.76 -19.06 -5.29
C LEU A 26 -3.69 -18.65 -6.76
N SER A 27 -3.00 -19.47 -7.56
CA SER A 27 -2.82 -19.26 -8.98
C SER A 27 -4.16 -19.46 -9.67
N ILE A 28 -4.87 -18.37 -9.92
CA ILE A 28 -5.96 -18.37 -10.89
C ILE A 28 -5.30 -18.58 -12.24
N THR A 29 -5.36 -19.84 -12.68
CA THR A 29 -4.78 -20.32 -13.92
C THR A 29 -5.67 -19.83 -15.06
N VAL A 30 -5.29 -18.76 -15.73
CA VAL A 30 -5.87 -18.40 -17.03
C VAL A 30 -5.06 -19.10 -18.12
N PRO A 31 -5.64 -19.98 -18.95
CA PRO A 31 -4.86 -20.76 -19.91
C PRO A 31 -4.43 -19.89 -21.10
N LEU A 32 -3.14 -19.56 -21.16
CA LEU A 32 -2.51 -19.07 -22.38
C LEU A 32 -2.31 -20.25 -23.36
N ARG A 33 -3.08 -20.28 -24.45
CA ARG A 33 -2.68 -20.97 -25.69
C ARG A 33 -2.97 -20.08 -26.89
N LEU A 34 -1.97 -19.32 -27.31
CA LEU A 34 -1.89 -18.83 -28.68
C LEU A 34 -0.62 -19.38 -29.34
N ARG A 35 -0.82 -20.42 -30.16
CA ARG A 35 0.12 -20.84 -31.20
C ARG A 35 0.09 -19.75 -32.28
N LEU A 36 1.19 -19.01 -32.45
CA LEU A 36 1.39 -18.19 -33.64
C LEU A 36 1.64 -19.10 -34.85
N PRO A 37 0.83 -19.02 -35.93
CA PRO A 37 1.25 -19.56 -37.21
C PRO A 37 2.27 -18.60 -37.82
N ASN A 38 3.43 -19.17 -38.12
CA ASN A 38 4.53 -18.53 -38.82
C ASN A 38 4.04 -18.05 -40.21
N ARG A 39 3.73 -16.76 -40.35
CA ARG A 39 3.53 -16.12 -41.65
C ARG A 39 4.49 -14.96 -41.79
N ARG A 40 5.49 -15.18 -42.65
CA ARG A 40 6.41 -14.17 -43.18
C ARG A 40 5.58 -13.04 -43.79
N LEU A 41 5.67 -11.85 -43.22
CA LEU A 41 5.17 -10.61 -43.82
C LEU A 41 6.39 -9.80 -44.28
N THR A 42 6.47 -9.62 -45.59
CA THR A 42 7.35 -8.65 -46.24
C THR A 42 6.97 -7.25 -45.79
N ALA A 43 7.91 -6.53 -45.16
CA ALA A 43 7.76 -5.12 -44.85
C ALA A 43 7.70 -4.30 -46.14
N ALA A 44 6.56 -3.64 -46.38
CA ALA A 44 6.49 -2.45 -47.22
C ALA A 44 6.35 -1.27 -46.26
N ALA A 45 7.46 -0.56 -46.04
CA ALA A 45 7.44 0.68 -45.29
C ALA A 45 6.78 1.77 -46.16
N VAL A 46 5.62 2.26 -45.73
CA VAL A 46 5.13 3.57 -46.18
C VAL A 46 5.53 4.56 -45.09
N PHE A 47 6.70 5.17 -45.28
CA PHE A 47 7.10 6.37 -44.55
C PHE A 47 6.20 7.51 -45.04
N GLN A 48 5.30 8.01 -44.19
CA GLN A 48 4.81 9.37 -44.32
C GLN A 48 5.72 10.26 -43.49
N ASP A 49 6.54 11.00 -44.22
CA ASP A 49 7.50 11.97 -43.74
C ASP A 49 6.78 13.15 -43.06
N GLN A 50 6.96 13.28 -41.74
CA GLN A 50 6.64 14.51 -41.01
C GLN A 50 7.94 15.02 -40.40
N THR A 51 8.73 15.74 -41.19
CA THR A 51 9.79 16.61 -40.68
C THR A 51 9.73 17.98 -41.36
N ASN A 52 9.45 19.02 -40.57
CA ASN A 52 10.35 20.16 -40.29
C ASN A 52 9.55 21.42 -39.85
N PRO A 53 9.98 22.17 -38.81
CA PRO A 53 9.33 23.40 -38.40
C PRO A 53 9.92 24.60 -39.17
N ARG A 54 9.08 25.55 -39.61
CA ARG A 54 9.53 26.83 -40.18
C ARG A 54 8.88 28.01 -39.45
N ASN A 55 9.74 28.87 -38.89
CA ASN A 55 9.40 30.21 -38.39
C ASN A 55 9.12 31.17 -39.58
N PRO A 56 8.39 32.29 -39.37
CA PRO A 56 7.53 32.87 -40.39
C PRO A 56 8.23 33.92 -41.25
N ALA A 57 7.98 33.88 -42.55
CA ALA A 57 8.24 34.98 -43.46
C ALA A 57 7.07 35.07 -44.46
N SER A 58 6.28 36.13 -44.27
CA SER A 58 5.36 36.74 -45.22
C SER A 58 5.58 36.39 -46.69
N LYS A 59 4.56 35.78 -47.31
CA LYS A 59 4.04 36.16 -48.63
C LYS A 59 2.71 35.45 -48.88
N GLY A 60 1.68 36.26 -49.15
CA GLY A 60 0.31 35.83 -49.39
C GLY A 60 0.18 34.78 -50.51
N GLY A 61 -0.61 33.77 -50.18
CA GLY A 61 -1.22 32.77 -51.05
C GLY A 61 -2.38 32.19 -50.26
N ASP A 62 -3.59 32.31 -50.80
CA ASP A 62 -4.86 31.81 -50.26
C ASP A 62 -4.85 30.27 -50.11
N ASP A 63 -4.23 29.75 -49.04
CA ASP A 63 -4.32 28.34 -48.63
C ASP A 63 -4.92 28.22 -47.20
N ASP A 64 -5.75 29.20 -46.79
CA ASP A 64 -6.24 29.33 -45.41
C ASP A 64 -7.44 28.44 -45.04
N GLU A 65 -7.95 27.56 -45.92
CA GLU A 65 -9.18 26.81 -45.67
C GLU A 65 -9.07 25.35 -46.11
N ALA A 66 -8.41 24.50 -45.31
CA ALA A 66 -8.39 23.05 -45.53
C ALA A 66 -8.52 22.21 -44.25
N TYR A 67 -9.10 22.79 -43.19
CA TYR A 67 -9.69 21.99 -42.12
C TYR A 67 -11.18 22.33 -42.08
N GLY A 68 -12.02 21.31 -42.24
CA GLY A 68 -13.48 21.47 -42.27
C GLY A 68 -14.04 22.04 -40.96
N GLU A 69 -15.32 22.39 -40.94
CA GLU A 69 -15.96 22.78 -39.69
C GLU A 69 -16.00 21.60 -38.71
N VAL A 70 -15.48 21.82 -37.50
CA VAL A 70 -15.56 20.87 -36.39
C VAL A 70 -17.02 20.62 -36.03
N ASP A 71 -17.45 19.35 -36.02
CA ASP A 71 -18.77 18.96 -35.53
C ASP A 71 -18.74 18.82 -34.01
N ARG A 72 -17.85 17.93 -33.50
CA ARG A 72 -17.63 17.71 -32.07
C ARG A 72 -16.31 16.99 -31.79
N ILE A 73 -15.87 17.07 -30.53
CA ILE A 73 -14.76 16.26 -30.00
C ILE A 73 -15.33 14.94 -29.45
N VAL A 74 -14.70 13.83 -29.83
CA VAL A 74 -15.12 12.47 -29.41
C VAL A 74 -14.13 11.74 -28.52
N SER A 75 -12.88 12.19 -28.48
CA SER A 75 -11.84 11.60 -27.63
C SER A 75 -10.72 12.61 -27.38
N SER A 76 -9.97 12.38 -26.32
CA SER A 76 -8.76 13.12 -25.98
C SER A 76 -7.62 12.15 -25.71
N ARG A 77 -6.39 12.59 -25.93
CA ARG A 77 -5.20 11.85 -25.50
C ARG A 77 -4.07 12.80 -25.16
N THR A 78 -3.23 12.38 -24.23
CA THR A 78 -2.00 13.09 -23.89
C THR A 78 -0.81 12.48 -24.63
N ILE A 79 -0.12 13.27 -25.44
CA ILE A 79 1.10 12.87 -26.15
C ILE A 79 2.34 13.45 -25.47
N LYS A 80 3.42 12.68 -25.47
CA LYS A 80 4.73 13.07 -24.91
C LYS A 80 5.76 13.11 -26.03
N ASN A 81 6.13 14.32 -26.44
CA ASN A 81 7.10 14.53 -27.51
C ASN A 81 8.47 14.89 -26.92
N PRO A 82 9.52 14.10 -27.17
CA PRO A 82 10.87 14.48 -26.77
C PRO A 82 11.34 15.65 -27.65
N VAL A 83 11.66 16.77 -27.00
CA VAL A 83 12.30 17.94 -27.61
C VAL A 83 13.75 17.93 -27.18
N PHE A 84 14.64 17.80 -28.16
CA PHE A 84 16.08 17.86 -27.94
C PHE A 84 16.53 19.30 -28.10
N ALA A 85 17.07 19.88 -27.03
CA ALA A 85 17.66 21.20 -27.06
C ALA A 85 19.04 21.16 -27.74
N GLU A 86 19.51 22.33 -28.19
CA GLU A 86 20.81 22.48 -28.89
C GLU A 86 22.00 22.06 -28.02
N ASP A 87 21.85 22.07 -26.69
CA ASP A 87 22.85 21.61 -25.72
C ASP A 87 22.90 20.08 -25.55
N GLY A 88 22.06 19.35 -26.29
CA GLY A 88 21.93 17.90 -26.19
C GLY A 88 21.06 17.41 -25.03
N SER A 89 20.45 18.31 -24.25
CA SER A 89 19.48 17.95 -23.24
C SER A 89 18.13 17.56 -23.89
N ALA A 90 17.50 16.50 -23.38
CA ALA A 90 16.19 16.08 -23.82
C ALA A 90 15.14 16.59 -22.83
N THR A 91 14.24 17.46 -23.27
CA THR A 91 13.06 17.90 -22.51
C THR A 91 11.83 17.27 -23.13
N THR A 92 10.94 16.68 -22.34
CA THR A 92 9.69 16.14 -22.89
C THR A 92 8.62 17.23 -22.86
N VAL A 93 8.06 17.59 -24.03
CA VAL A 93 6.89 18.46 -24.14
C VAL A 93 5.66 17.57 -24.22
N THR A 94 4.80 17.72 -23.22
CA THR A 94 3.49 17.09 -23.20
C THR A 94 2.48 17.98 -23.92
N ALA A 95 1.72 17.44 -24.87
CA ALA A 95 0.64 18.13 -25.56
C ALA A 95 -0.65 17.30 -25.50
N THR A 96 -1.79 17.98 -25.55
CA THR A 96 -3.10 17.33 -25.60
C THR A 96 -3.61 17.37 -27.03
N GLU A 97 -4.02 16.21 -27.53
CA GLU A 97 -4.68 16.09 -28.82
C GLU A 97 -6.12 15.62 -28.62
N TYR A 98 -6.99 16.07 -29.52
CA TYR A 98 -8.40 15.70 -29.55
C TYR A 98 -8.71 14.99 -30.86
N LEU A 99 -9.52 13.93 -30.77
CA LEU A 99 -10.10 13.29 -31.94
C LEU A 99 -11.38 14.05 -32.31
N VAL A 100 -11.39 14.61 -33.51
CA VAL A 100 -12.47 15.47 -34.00
C VAL A 100 -13.26 14.77 -35.07
N GLU A 101 -14.60 14.81 -34.95
CA GLU A 101 -15.54 14.50 -36.03
C GLU A 101 -15.85 15.78 -36.82
N TRP A 102 -15.91 15.64 -38.15
CA TRP A 102 -16.07 16.76 -39.07
C TRP A 102 -17.49 16.82 -39.65
N LYS A 103 -18.04 18.02 -39.82
CA LYS A 103 -19.39 18.20 -40.38
C LYS A 103 -19.51 17.81 -41.85
N ASP A 104 -18.41 17.90 -42.59
CA ASP A 104 -18.33 17.58 -44.01
C ASP A 104 -18.19 16.07 -44.29
N GLY A 105 -18.17 15.24 -43.25
CA GLY A 105 -18.10 13.79 -43.35
C GLY A 105 -16.69 13.25 -43.60
N HIS A 106 -15.64 14.06 -43.42
CA HIS A 106 -14.27 13.56 -43.38
C HIS A 106 -14.05 12.57 -42.23
N GLU A 107 -13.10 11.65 -42.42
CA GLU A 107 -12.74 10.67 -41.38
C GLU A 107 -12.25 11.39 -40.11
N PRO A 108 -12.63 10.91 -38.91
CA PRO A 108 -12.20 11.55 -37.66
C PRO A 108 -10.68 11.58 -37.54
N SER A 109 -10.13 12.73 -37.14
CA SER A 109 -8.68 12.94 -37.09
C SER A 109 -8.21 13.56 -35.77
N TRP A 110 -7.01 13.19 -35.35
CA TRP A 110 -6.35 13.76 -34.17
C TRP A 110 -5.76 15.12 -34.48
N ILE A 111 -6.10 16.11 -33.67
CA ILE A 111 -5.68 17.50 -33.84
C ILE A 111 -5.17 18.04 -32.49
N PRO A 112 -4.05 18.79 -32.48
CA PRO A 112 -3.60 19.48 -31.28
C PRO A 112 -4.64 20.46 -30.74
N ALA A 113 -4.71 20.58 -29.40
CA ALA A 113 -5.62 21.50 -28.73
C ALA A 113 -5.52 22.95 -29.24
N GLU A 114 -4.32 23.39 -29.64
CA GLU A 114 -4.05 24.76 -30.11
C GLU A 114 -4.67 25.06 -31.49
N ALA A 115 -5.01 24.02 -32.25
CA ALA A 115 -5.60 24.14 -33.58
C ALA A 115 -7.13 24.01 -33.57
N ILE A 116 -7.75 23.82 -32.40
CA ILE A 116 -9.21 23.77 -32.22
C ILE A 116 -9.68 25.05 -31.52
N ALA A 117 -10.86 25.53 -31.90
CA ALA A 117 -11.46 26.68 -31.24
C ALA A 117 -11.66 26.43 -29.73
N ALA A 118 -11.31 27.41 -28.91
CA ALA A 118 -11.24 27.27 -27.47
C ALA A 118 -12.61 26.99 -26.80
N ASP A 119 -13.68 27.49 -27.40
CA ASP A 119 -15.07 27.21 -27.01
C ASP A 119 -15.45 25.74 -27.23
N VAL A 120 -15.08 25.16 -28.37
CA VAL A 120 -15.33 23.72 -28.65
C VAL A 120 -14.58 22.83 -27.67
N VAL A 121 -13.31 23.13 -27.38
CA VAL A 121 -12.54 22.42 -26.35
C VAL A 121 -13.18 22.58 -24.97
N ALA A 122 -13.64 23.79 -24.64
CA ALA A 122 -14.30 24.05 -23.37
C ALA A 122 -15.62 23.29 -23.22
N GLU A 123 -16.42 23.15 -24.28
CA GLU A 123 -17.65 22.35 -24.25
C GLU A 123 -17.38 20.88 -23.93
N TYR A 124 -16.29 20.32 -24.46
CA TYR A 124 -15.85 18.97 -24.13
C TYR A 124 -15.24 18.86 -22.72
N GLU A 125 -14.35 19.75 -22.30
CA GLU A 125 -13.59 19.61 -21.05
C GLU A 125 -14.33 20.11 -19.79
N THR A 126 -15.22 21.09 -19.93
CA THR A 126 -15.86 21.72 -18.76
C THR A 126 -16.69 20.75 -17.92
N PRO A 127 -17.51 19.84 -18.49
CA PRO A 127 -18.24 18.85 -17.70
C PRO A 127 -17.31 17.96 -16.87
N TRP A 128 -16.23 17.48 -17.48
CA TRP A 128 -15.23 16.63 -16.83
C TRP A 128 -14.57 17.33 -15.64
N TRP A 129 -14.02 18.53 -15.84
CA TRP A 129 -13.36 19.25 -14.77
C TRP A 129 -14.33 19.76 -13.71
N THR A 130 -15.60 19.99 -14.06
CA THR A 130 -16.65 20.32 -13.09
C THR A 130 -16.94 19.12 -12.19
N ALA A 131 -17.11 17.93 -12.77
CA ALA A 131 -17.33 16.69 -12.02
C ALA A 131 -16.14 16.37 -11.11
N ALA A 132 -14.91 16.45 -11.63
CA ALA A 132 -13.68 16.23 -10.86
C ALA A 132 -13.54 17.21 -9.68
N LYS A 133 -13.76 18.52 -9.89
CA LYS A 133 -13.64 19.55 -8.84
C LYS A 133 -14.74 19.47 -7.78
N LYS A 134 -15.88 18.85 -8.09
CA LYS A 134 -16.98 18.61 -7.15
C LYS A 134 -16.91 17.24 -6.48
N ALA A 135 -15.99 16.37 -6.92
CA ALA A 135 -15.98 14.95 -6.57
C ALA A 135 -17.33 14.26 -6.84
N ASP A 136 -17.91 14.52 -8.01
CA ASP A 136 -19.16 13.90 -8.45
C ASP A 136 -18.87 12.55 -9.12
N ALA A 137 -18.93 11.47 -8.34
CA ALA A 137 -18.62 10.13 -8.83
C ALA A 137 -19.62 9.63 -9.89
N ALA A 138 -20.88 10.01 -9.77
CA ALA A 138 -21.92 9.61 -10.71
C ALA A 138 -21.67 10.25 -12.08
N GLU A 139 -21.37 11.55 -12.11
CA GLU A 139 -21.06 12.25 -13.35
C GLU A 139 -19.73 11.77 -13.97
N ILE A 140 -18.69 11.53 -13.16
CA ILE A 140 -17.44 10.94 -13.67
C ILE A 140 -17.69 9.59 -14.32
N THR A 141 -18.47 8.73 -13.67
CA THR A 141 -18.79 7.39 -14.20
C THR A 141 -19.61 7.49 -15.48
N ALA A 142 -20.60 8.39 -15.52
CA ALA A 142 -21.42 8.61 -16.71
C ALA A 142 -20.59 9.11 -17.90
N LEU A 143 -19.69 10.07 -17.68
CA LEU A 143 -18.81 10.61 -18.73
C LEU A 143 -17.79 9.58 -19.25
N LEU A 144 -17.35 8.64 -18.41
CA LEU A 144 -16.42 7.57 -18.80
C LEU A 144 -17.13 6.39 -19.47
N ALA A 145 -18.40 6.16 -19.16
CA ALA A 145 -19.22 5.08 -19.73
C ALA A 145 -19.87 5.46 -21.07
N ASP A 146 -19.84 6.73 -21.46
CA ASP A 146 -20.41 7.20 -22.72
C ASP A 146 -19.62 6.63 -23.92
N GLU A 147 -20.17 5.62 -24.60
CA GLU A 147 -19.54 4.99 -25.78
C GLU A 147 -19.35 5.98 -26.94
N THR A 148 -20.08 7.09 -26.96
CA THR A 148 -19.93 8.15 -27.98
C THR A 148 -18.76 9.08 -27.68
N LEU A 149 -18.29 9.10 -26.42
CA LEU A 149 -17.17 9.90 -25.94
C LEU A 149 -16.12 8.97 -25.32
N ARG A 150 -15.14 8.57 -26.12
CA ARG A 150 -14.03 7.73 -25.64
C ARG A 150 -13.01 8.57 -24.88
N ARG A 151 -13.42 9.05 -23.70
CA ARG A 151 -12.62 9.95 -22.86
C ARG A 151 -11.44 9.22 -22.22
N ASP A 152 -10.31 9.91 -22.17
CA ASP A 152 -9.13 9.49 -21.42
C ASP A 152 -9.33 9.80 -19.92
N PRO A 153 -9.38 8.79 -19.03
CA PRO A 153 -9.51 9.02 -17.59
C PRO A 153 -8.26 9.70 -16.99
N ASP A 154 -7.12 9.63 -17.68
CA ASP A 154 -5.85 10.27 -17.32
C ASP A 154 -5.68 11.66 -17.96
N ALA A 155 -6.74 12.24 -18.53
CA ALA A 155 -6.70 13.60 -19.06
C ALA A 155 -6.13 14.58 -18.03
N GLU A 156 -5.18 15.41 -18.48
CA GLU A 156 -4.43 16.34 -17.65
C GLU A 156 -4.97 17.78 -17.81
N ASP A 157 -5.07 18.52 -16.71
CA ASP A 157 -5.32 19.96 -16.75
C ASP A 157 -4.05 20.75 -17.13
N ALA A 158 -4.16 22.08 -17.18
CA ALA A 158 -3.02 22.95 -17.50
C ALA A 158 -1.84 22.82 -16.50
N GLN A 159 -2.07 22.30 -15.30
CA GLN A 159 -1.04 22.02 -14.29
C GLN A 159 -0.51 20.57 -14.37
N GLY A 160 -1.02 19.75 -15.29
CA GLY A 160 -0.67 18.34 -15.39
C GLY A 160 -1.36 17.47 -14.33
N ARG A 161 -2.48 17.91 -13.75
CA ARG A 161 -3.25 17.14 -12.79
C ARG A 161 -4.35 16.36 -13.48
N THR A 162 -4.54 15.11 -13.08
CA THR A 162 -5.68 14.29 -13.51
C THR A 162 -6.86 14.42 -12.56
N ALA A 163 -8.04 13.91 -12.97
CA ALA A 163 -9.20 13.82 -12.09
C ALA A 163 -8.90 13.06 -10.78
N MET A 164 -7.97 12.10 -10.80
CA MET A 164 -7.58 11.35 -9.60
C MET A 164 -6.88 12.20 -8.56
N HIS A 165 -6.09 13.20 -8.97
CA HIS A 165 -5.49 14.18 -8.06
C HIS A 165 -6.57 14.99 -7.32
N PHE A 166 -7.62 15.40 -8.03
CA PHE A 166 -8.75 16.11 -7.42
C PHE A 166 -9.55 15.21 -6.47
N ALA A 167 -9.89 13.99 -6.90
CA ALA A 167 -10.59 13.01 -6.07
C ALA A 167 -9.82 12.71 -4.76
N ALA A 168 -8.50 12.55 -4.86
CA ALA A 168 -7.62 12.33 -3.72
C ALA A 168 -7.61 13.52 -2.74
N GLY A 169 -7.45 14.75 -3.22
CA GLY A 169 -7.45 15.95 -2.36
C GLY A 169 -8.80 16.28 -1.73
N LEU A 170 -9.89 15.95 -2.43
CA LEU A 170 -11.25 16.08 -1.91
C LEU A 170 -11.62 14.94 -0.95
N GLY A 171 -10.87 13.83 -0.98
CA GLY A 171 -11.11 12.67 -0.12
C GLY A 171 -12.25 11.78 -0.58
N SER A 172 -12.60 11.80 -1.86
CA SER A 172 -13.71 11.02 -2.42
C SER A 172 -13.27 9.63 -2.83
N GLU A 173 -13.58 8.64 -1.98
CA GLU A 173 -13.32 7.22 -2.23
C GLU A 173 -14.03 6.72 -3.50
N GLU A 174 -15.28 7.15 -3.70
CA GLU A 174 -16.10 6.74 -4.85
C GLU A 174 -15.49 7.21 -6.17
N CYS A 175 -15.04 8.47 -6.25
CA CYS A 175 -14.36 8.97 -7.45
C CYS A 175 -13.04 8.25 -7.70
N VAL A 176 -12.25 7.98 -6.64
CA VAL A 176 -10.99 7.25 -6.78
C VAL A 176 -11.23 5.85 -7.36
N ARG A 177 -12.22 5.11 -6.83
CA ARG A 177 -12.57 3.78 -7.35
C ARG A 177 -13.09 3.86 -8.79
N ALA A 178 -14.02 4.75 -9.09
CA ALA A 178 -14.58 4.91 -10.43
C ALA A 178 -13.51 5.21 -11.49
N LEU A 179 -12.56 6.10 -11.17
CA LEU A 179 -11.44 6.42 -12.06
C LEU A 179 -10.50 5.22 -12.24
N ALA A 180 -10.16 4.51 -11.16
CA ALA A 180 -9.28 3.33 -11.24
C ALA A 180 -9.94 2.17 -12.00
N GLU A 181 -11.24 1.95 -11.83
CA GLU A 181 -12.03 0.96 -12.59
C GLU A 181 -12.05 1.29 -14.10
N ALA A 182 -12.06 2.58 -14.45
CA ALA A 182 -11.90 3.05 -15.82
C ALA A 182 -10.46 2.98 -16.36
N GLY A 183 -9.50 2.55 -15.55
CA GLY A 183 -8.10 2.37 -15.96
C GLY A 183 -7.21 3.60 -15.78
N ALA A 184 -7.61 4.59 -14.98
CA ALA A 184 -6.74 5.71 -14.60
C ALA A 184 -5.49 5.24 -13.85
N ASP A 185 -4.36 5.92 -14.06
CA ASP A 185 -3.12 5.64 -13.35
C ASP A 185 -3.15 6.23 -11.93
N VAL A 186 -3.18 5.33 -10.93
CA VAL A 186 -3.21 5.66 -9.51
C VAL A 186 -1.94 6.33 -8.97
N GLY A 187 -0.84 6.20 -9.70
CA GLY A 187 0.48 6.70 -9.31
C GLY A 187 0.96 7.88 -10.14
N ARG A 188 0.18 8.40 -11.09
CA ARG A 188 0.64 9.44 -12.02
C ARG A 188 1.03 10.73 -11.27
N PRO A 189 2.27 11.24 -11.39
CA PRO A 189 2.66 12.48 -10.75
C PRO A 189 2.17 13.71 -11.53
N GLU A 190 1.73 14.76 -10.82
CA GLU A 190 1.42 16.04 -11.46
C GLU A 190 2.67 16.77 -11.97
N ARG A 191 2.55 17.52 -13.07
CA ARG A 191 3.70 18.17 -13.70
C ARG A 191 4.11 19.49 -13.05
N ALA A 192 3.14 20.36 -12.77
CA ALA A 192 3.43 21.74 -12.35
C ALA A 192 3.54 21.92 -10.83
N GLY A 193 2.96 21.01 -10.03
CA GLY A 193 2.95 21.11 -8.56
C GLY A 193 4.12 20.42 -7.86
N GLY A 194 5.18 20.07 -8.59
CA GLY A 194 6.37 19.45 -8.02
C GLY A 194 6.28 17.93 -7.93
N GLY A 195 5.62 17.27 -8.88
CA GLY A 195 5.65 15.81 -8.99
C GLY A 195 4.81 15.07 -7.97
N LEU A 196 3.80 15.70 -7.37
CA LEU A 196 2.94 15.06 -6.37
C LEU A 196 2.04 14.01 -7.05
N THR A 197 2.07 12.79 -6.54
CA THR A 197 1.10 11.73 -6.92
C THR A 197 -0.25 11.96 -6.21
N PRO A 198 -1.35 11.29 -6.62
CA PRO A 198 -2.62 11.34 -5.89
C PRO A 198 -2.45 10.98 -4.41
N LEU A 199 -1.55 10.04 -4.08
CA LEU A 199 -1.27 9.66 -2.69
C LEU A 199 -0.65 10.82 -1.89
N HIS A 200 0.32 11.54 -2.44
CA HIS A 200 0.87 12.74 -1.80
C HIS A 200 -0.21 13.77 -1.49
N ILE A 201 -1.11 14.00 -2.45
CA ILE A 201 -2.21 14.95 -2.28
C ILE A 201 -3.18 14.46 -1.19
N ALA A 202 -3.63 13.20 -1.23
CA ALA A 202 -4.54 12.67 -0.22
C ALA A 202 -3.96 12.81 1.20
N VAL A 203 -2.69 12.48 1.40
CA VAL A 203 -2.04 12.58 2.71
C VAL A 203 -1.84 14.06 3.11
N GLY A 204 -1.36 14.92 2.21
CA GLY A 204 -1.11 16.35 2.49
C GLY A 204 -2.37 17.16 2.80
N TYR A 205 -3.53 16.72 2.30
CA TYR A 205 -4.85 17.29 2.63
C TYR A 205 -5.55 16.58 3.81
N GLY A 206 -4.92 15.56 4.42
CA GLY A 206 -5.48 14.84 5.56
C GLY A 206 -6.73 14.02 5.20
N ARG A 207 -6.68 13.26 4.10
CA ARG A 207 -7.80 12.45 3.59
C ARG A 207 -7.55 10.95 3.83
N PRO A 208 -7.67 10.44 5.08
CA PRO A 208 -7.33 9.06 5.40
C PRO A 208 -8.09 8.02 4.58
N ALA A 209 -9.35 8.31 4.23
CA ALA A 209 -10.17 7.40 3.45
C ALA A 209 -9.65 7.25 2.00
N ALA A 210 -9.33 8.36 1.34
CA ALA A 210 -8.70 8.33 0.03
C ALA A 210 -7.29 7.69 0.06
N VAL A 211 -6.51 7.92 1.13
CA VAL A 211 -5.21 7.25 1.32
C VAL A 211 -5.39 5.73 1.33
N ARG A 212 -6.33 5.22 2.13
CA ARG A 212 -6.62 3.78 2.19
C ARG A 212 -6.98 3.22 0.83
N VAL A 213 -7.92 3.84 0.12
CA VAL A 213 -8.38 3.34 -1.19
C VAL A 213 -7.27 3.40 -2.23
N LEU A 214 -6.46 4.45 -2.28
CA LEU A 214 -5.32 4.53 -3.19
C LEU A 214 -4.31 3.39 -2.93
N LEU A 215 -4.02 3.10 -1.66
CA LEU A 215 -3.13 1.99 -1.28
C LEU A 215 -3.74 0.62 -1.65
N GLU A 216 -5.04 0.42 -1.43
CA GLU A 216 -5.76 -0.79 -1.85
C GLU A 216 -5.70 -1.01 -3.37
N LEU A 217 -5.70 0.07 -4.14
CA LEU A 217 -5.62 0.05 -5.61
C LEU A 217 -4.17 -0.03 -6.13
N GLY A 218 -3.18 -0.17 -5.25
CA GLY A 218 -1.77 -0.38 -5.61
C GLY A 218 -0.97 0.89 -5.85
N ALA A 219 -1.39 2.04 -5.31
CA ALA A 219 -0.53 3.22 -5.29
C ALA A 219 0.74 2.94 -4.48
N GLU A 220 1.90 3.30 -5.03
CA GLU A 220 3.21 3.09 -4.42
C GLU A 220 3.39 4.00 -3.19
N PRO A 221 3.47 3.45 -1.96
CA PRO A 221 3.54 4.23 -0.72
C PRO A 221 4.84 5.00 -0.55
N GLU A 222 5.92 4.59 -1.21
CA GLU A 222 7.25 5.22 -1.13
C GLU A 222 7.63 6.00 -2.39
N ALA A 223 6.68 6.27 -3.29
CA ALA A 223 6.95 7.03 -4.51
C ALA A 223 7.50 8.43 -4.17
N PRO A 224 8.65 8.86 -4.71
CA PRO A 224 9.17 10.19 -4.45
C PRO A 224 8.42 11.26 -5.26
N ASP A 225 8.15 12.41 -4.65
CA ASP A 225 7.75 13.62 -5.37
C ASP A 225 8.94 14.26 -6.12
N GLY A 226 8.70 15.38 -6.81
CA GLY A 226 9.73 16.14 -7.52
C GLY A 226 10.78 16.80 -6.62
N GLN A 227 10.59 16.80 -5.30
CA GLN A 227 11.60 17.19 -4.30
C GLN A 227 12.31 15.98 -3.69
N GLY A 228 11.98 14.76 -4.11
CA GLY A 228 12.53 13.51 -3.58
C GLY A 228 11.90 13.07 -2.24
N ARG A 229 10.77 13.66 -1.84
CA ARG A 229 10.09 13.31 -0.58
C ARG A 229 9.10 12.20 -0.82
N THR A 230 8.98 11.28 0.14
CA THR A 230 7.87 10.31 0.17
C THR A 230 6.57 10.96 0.68
N PRO A 231 5.40 10.34 0.46
CA PRO A 231 4.14 10.81 1.05
C PRO A 231 4.19 10.90 2.58
N LEU A 232 4.97 10.03 3.24
CA LEU A 232 5.14 10.02 4.70
C LEU A 232 5.98 11.21 5.18
N GLU A 233 7.07 11.52 4.49
CA GLU A 233 7.91 12.68 4.78
C GLU A 233 7.16 13.99 4.53
N LEU A 234 6.37 14.06 3.44
CA LEU A 234 5.52 15.20 3.14
C LEU A 234 4.56 15.51 4.29
N VAL A 235 3.83 14.51 4.80
CA VAL A 235 2.85 14.75 5.87
C VAL A 235 3.50 15.12 7.19
N GLN A 236 4.68 14.58 7.50
CA GLN A 236 5.44 14.98 8.69
C GLN A 236 5.86 16.45 8.61
N ASP A 237 6.33 16.91 7.45
CA ASP A 237 6.66 18.32 7.21
C ASP A 237 5.42 19.24 7.34
N VAL A 238 4.29 18.83 6.79
CA VAL A 238 3.01 19.56 6.91
C VAL A 238 2.54 19.61 8.37
N LEU A 239 2.63 18.49 9.11
CA LEU A 239 2.29 18.41 10.53
C LEU A 239 3.19 19.32 11.37
N ALA A 240 4.49 19.37 11.09
CA ALA A 240 5.44 20.24 11.79
C ALA A 240 5.13 21.72 11.60
N LYS A 241 4.62 22.11 10.43
CA LYS A 241 4.24 23.48 10.08
C LYS A 241 2.83 23.88 10.54
N THR A 242 2.00 22.93 10.95
CA THR A 242 0.61 23.19 11.36
C THR A 242 0.56 23.78 12.78
N PRO A 243 -0.02 24.99 12.99
CA PRO A 243 -0.10 25.60 14.32
C PRO A 243 -0.92 24.77 15.32
N LYS A 244 -0.61 24.87 16.61
CA LYS A 244 -1.27 24.07 17.68
C LYS A 244 -2.35 24.82 18.46
N GLY A 245 -2.60 26.09 18.15
CA GLY A 245 -3.33 27.01 19.04
C GLY A 245 -4.83 27.16 18.80
N ASN A 246 -5.39 26.67 17.67
CA ASN A 246 -6.79 26.90 17.27
C ASN A 246 -7.54 25.56 17.09
N PRO A 247 -8.81 25.43 17.54
CA PRO A 247 -9.67 24.29 17.23
C PRO A 247 -9.65 23.82 15.76
N ALA A 248 -9.73 24.74 14.79
CA ALA A 248 -9.70 24.37 13.36
C ALA A 248 -8.35 23.76 12.94
N THR A 249 -7.25 24.24 13.53
CA THR A 249 -5.91 23.66 13.29
C THR A 249 -5.74 22.32 14.00
N PHE A 250 -6.45 22.09 15.10
CA PHE A 250 -6.47 20.80 15.79
C PHE A 250 -7.17 19.73 14.93
N GLU A 251 -8.35 20.04 14.38
CA GLU A 251 -9.05 19.12 13.45
C GLU A 251 -8.20 18.78 12.23
N ARG A 252 -7.55 19.79 11.64
CA ARG A 252 -6.60 19.57 10.54
C ARG A 252 -5.44 18.66 10.95
N ARG A 253 -4.86 18.87 12.13
CA ARG A 253 -3.76 18.04 12.64
C ARG A 253 -4.20 16.60 12.86
N LEU A 254 -5.39 16.40 13.44
CA LEU A 254 -5.97 15.07 13.64
C LEU A 254 -6.19 14.35 12.31
N ALA A 255 -6.68 15.05 11.29
CA ALA A 255 -6.88 14.49 9.95
C ALA A 255 -5.55 14.10 9.27
N LEU A 256 -4.52 14.94 9.40
CA LEU A 256 -3.17 14.64 8.92
C LEU A 256 -2.54 13.45 9.67
N GLU A 257 -2.68 13.37 10.99
CA GLU A 257 -2.21 12.24 11.80
C GLU A 257 -2.94 10.94 11.42
N ALA A 258 -4.25 10.99 11.17
CA ALA A 258 -5.02 9.85 10.71
C ALA A 258 -4.56 9.37 9.33
N ALA A 259 -4.31 10.29 8.39
CA ALA A 259 -3.79 9.96 7.06
C ALA A 259 -2.38 9.37 7.12
N ALA A 260 -1.49 9.94 7.94
CA ALA A 260 -0.15 9.40 8.18
C ALA A 260 -0.22 7.97 8.74
N LYS A 261 -1.12 7.71 9.68
CA LYS A 261 -1.32 6.38 10.27
C LYS A 261 -1.79 5.34 9.24
N GLU A 262 -2.64 5.72 8.29
CA GLU A 262 -3.03 4.79 7.21
C GLU A 262 -1.84 4.45 6.31
N LEU A 263 -0.96 5.43 6.04
CA LEU A 263 0.25 5.21 5.25
C LEU A 263 1.29 4.35 6.01
N GLU A 264 1.48 4.58 7.30
CA GLU A 264 2.38 3.78 8.15
C GLU A 264 2.02 2.29 8.13
N LYS A 265 0.74 1.94 8.04
CA LYS A 265 0.30 0.54 7.92
C LYS A 265 0.71 -0.13 6.61
N ALA A 266 0.95 0.66 5.56
CA ALA A 266 1.38 0.15 4.26
C ALA A 266 2.92 0.14 4.13
N VAL A 267 3.59 1.14 4.72
CA VAL A 267 5.05 1.24 4.71
C VAL A 267 5.68 0.26 5.69
N TYR A 268 5.02 0.01 6.81
CA TYR A 268 5.55 -0.83 7.87
C TYR A 268 4.65 -2.05 8.15
N GLU A 269 5.28 -3.21 8.32
CA GLU A 269 4.66 -4.48 8.70
C GLU A 269 5.02 -4.87 10.14
N TRP A 270 4.11 -5.51 10.85
CA TRP A 270 4.42 -6.03 12.18
C TRP A 270 5.36 -7.25 12.08
N GLY A 271 6.59 -7.14 12.58
CA GLY A 271 7.55 -8.24 12.70
C GLY A 271 7.42 -8.98 14.04
N GLU A 272 7.35 -10.32 13.99
CA GLU A 272 7.41 -11.17 15.17
C GLU A 272 8.82 -11.18 15.76
N VAL A 273 8.92 -10.73 17.01
CA VAL A 273 10.15 -10.79 17.79
C VAL A 273 10.32 -12.20 18.30
N GLU A 274 11.48 -12.81 18.04
CA GLU A 274 11.85 -14.10 18.59
C GLU A 274 12.31 -13.93 20.04
N LYS A 275 13.23 -12.99 20.29
CA LYS A 275 13.70 -12.67 21.64
C LYS A 275 14.33 -11.29 21.73
N VAL A 276 14.36 -10.77 22.96
CA VAL A 276 15.17 -9.62 23.33
C VAL A 276 16.52 -10.12 23.84
N VAL A 277 17.60 -9.64 23.23
CA VAL A 277 18.98 -10.12 23.47
C VAL A 277 19.72 -9.22 24.46
N ASP A 278 19.47 -7.91 24.40
CA ASP A 278 20.17 -6.92 25.22
C ASP A 278 19.30 -5.67 25.43
N GLY A 279 19.64 -4.86 26.42
CA GLY A 279 18.94 -3.62 26.76
C GLY A 279 19.92 -2.49 27.05
N ARG A 280 19.71 -1.33 26.43
CA ARG A 280 20.52 -0.13 26.65
C ARG A 280 19.65 1.11 26.90
N GLY A 281 20.25 2.10 27.55
CA GLY A 281 19.60 3.37 27.85
C GLY A 281 18.59 3.29 28.99
N GLU A 282 18.06 4.44 29.38
CA GLU A 282 17.16 4.58 30.53
C GLU A 282 15.90 5.38 30.17
N GLY A 283 14.78 5.05 30.83
CA GLY A 283 13.50 5.74 30.68
C GLY A 283 12.98 5.74 29.25
N LYS A 284 12.61 6.92 28.72
CA LYS A 284 12.02 7.08 27.37
C LYS A 284 12.96 6.76 26.20
N TRP A 285 14.26 6.65 26.50
CA TRP A 285 15.32 6.33 25.54
C TRP A 285 15.81 4.90 25.70
N ARG A 286 15.12 4.08 26.51
CA ARG A 286 15.43 2.67 26.62
C ARG A 286 15.20 1.98 25.28
N GLU A 287 16.18 1.19 24.88
CA GLU A 287 16.21 0.42 23.65
C GLU A 287 16.59 -1.01 23.97
N TYR A 288 16.05 -1.94 23.21
CA TYR A 288 16.30 -3.36 23.33
C TYR A 288 16.84 -3.88 22.00
N LEU A 289 17.88 -4.71 22.06
CA LEU A 289 18.40 -5.41 20.90
C LEU A 289 17.48 -6.60 20.63
N VAL A 290 16.79 -6.57 19.51
CA VAL A 290 15.75 -7.54 19.14
C VAL A 290 16.28 -8.49 18.08
N GLU A 291 16.01 -9.77 18.26
CA GLU A 291 16.18 -10.81 17.26
C GLU A 291 14.81 -11.19 16.67
N TRP A 292 14.73 -11.23 15.34
CA TRP A 292 13.47 -11.40 14.63
C TRP A 292 13.26 -12.87 14.25
N ARG A 293 12.02 -13.34 14.35
CA ARG A 293 11.65 -14.73 14.02
C ARG A 293 11.83 -15.07 12.54
N ASP A 294 11.80 -14.07 11.67
CA ASP A 294 12.06 -14.24 10.24
C ASP A 294 13.55 -14.41 9.90
N GLY A 295 14.43 -14.39 10.91
CA GLY A 295 15.88 -14.50 10.75
C GLY A 295 16.53 -13.22 10.23
N GLY A 296 15.84 -12.08 10.26
CA GLY A 296 16.41 -10.78 9.93
C GLY A 296 17.51 -10.33 10.91
N ASP A 297 18.31 -9.35 10.48
CA ASP A 297 19.39 -8.79 11.31
C ASP A 297 18.88 -8.25 12.64
N ARG A 298 19.69 -8.42 13.70
CA ARG A 298 19.38 -7.88 15.03
C ARG A 298 19.40 -6.36 15.01
N GLU A 299 18.37 -5.74 15.59
CA GLU A 299 18.19 -4.29 15.56
C GLU A 299 17.89 -3.73 16.95
N TRP A 300 18.43 -2.55 17.25
CA TRP A 300 18.09 -1.81 18.46
C TRP A 300 16.74 -1.10 18.28
N VAL A 301 15.75 -1.51 19.07
CA VAL A 301 14.37 -1.02 19.00
C VAL A 301 14.01 -0.31 20.30
N ARG A 302 13.40 0.87 20.23
CA ARG A 302 12.95 1.59 21.44
C ARG A 302 11.88 0.80 22.17
N ALA A 303 11.93 0.82 23.50
CA ALA A 303 11.02 0.09 24.39
C ALA A 303 9.53 0.32 24.08
N ALA A 304 9.15 1.53 23.65
CA ALA A 304 7.78 1.86 23.28
C ALA A 304 7.22 1.06 22.08
N TRP A 305 8.09 0.38 21.34
CA TRP A 305 7.74 -0.41 20.17
C TRP A 305 8.07 -1.90 20.31
N VAL A 306 8.56 -2.33 21.46
CA VAL A 306 8.72 -3.75 21.79
C VAL A 306 7.52 -4.14 22.63
N ALA A 307 7.01 -5.36 22.47
CA ALA A 307 5.87 -5.83 23.22
C ALA A 307 6.19 -5.82 24.74
N GLU A 308 5.24 -5.37 25.56
CA GLU A 308 5.45 -5.13 26.99
C GLU A 308 5.74 -6.41 27.77
N ASP A 309 5.15 -7.53 27.35
CA ASP A 309 5.43 -8.88 27.83
C ASP A 309 6.88 -9.28 27.59
N LEU A 310 7.40 -9.14 26.36
CA LEU A 310 8.81 -9.42 26.06
C LEU A 310 9.78 -8.58 26.89
N VAL A 311 9.46 -7.30 27.04
CA VAL A 311 10.27 -6.37 27.83
C VAL A 311 10.25 -6.76 29.31
N LYS A 312 9.07 -7.13 29.83
CA LYS A 312 8.91 -7.58 31.21
C LYS A 312 9.66 -8.88 31.46
N ASP A 313 9.59 -9.83 30.54
CA ASP A 313 10.30 -11.11 30.64
C ASP A 313 11.82 -10.88 30.66
N PHE A 314 12.33 -10.06 29.73
CA PHE A 314 13.73 -9.69 29.68
C PHE A 314 14.19 -8.95 30.95
N ASP A 315 13.44 -7.95 31.41
CA ASP A 315 13.78 -7.19 32.63
C ASP A 315 13.68 -8.03 33.91
N ALA A 316 12.82 -9.05 33.91
CA ALA A 316 12.73 -10.04 34.97
C ALA A 316 13.86 -11.09 34.91
N GLY A 317 14.70 -11.07 33.86
CA GLY A 317 15.74 -12.07 33.63
C GLY A 317 15.16 -13.46 33.30
N LEU A 318 13.93 -13.51 32.80
CA LEU A 318 13.32 -14.76 32.34
C LEU A 318 13.97 -15.14 31.02
N GLU A 319 14.82 -16.16 31.06
CA GLU A 319 15.42 -16.73 29.85
C GLU A 319 14.37 -17.58 29.13
N TYR A 320 14.16 -17.32 27.83
CA TYR A 320 13.35 -18.18 26.97
C TYR A 320 14.08 -19.51 26.78
N ALA A 321 13.86 -20.45 27.70
CA ALA A 321 14.32 -21.82 27.58
C ALA A 321 13.22 -22.68 26.91
N VAL A 322 13.60 -23.56 26.00
CA VAL A 322 12.66 -24.52 25.41
C VAL A 322 12.50 -25.67 26.39
N ALA A 323 11.27 -25.87 26.87
CA ALA A 323 10.93 -27.02 27.71
C ALA A 323 11.00 -28.31 26.87
N GLU A 324 11.82 -29.27 27.30
CA GLU A 324 11.91 -30.60 26.68
C GLU A 324 10.76 -31.49 27.15
N ALA A 325 10.50 -31.51 28.46
CA ALA A 325 9.45 -32.33 29.06
C ALA A 325 9.12 -31.88 30.49
N VAL A 326 7.89 -32.15 30.91
CA VAL A 326 7.51 -32.12 32.33
C VAL A 326 7.84 -33.48 32.96
N VAL A 327 8.60 -33.44 34.05
CA VAL A 327 9.16 -34.63 34.73
C VAL A 327 8.40 -34.96 36.00
N ASP A 328 7.88 -33.95 36.70
CA ASP A 328 7.18 -34.12 37.98
C ASP A 328 6.15 -33.01 38.21
N LYS A 329 5.24 -33.19 39.18
CA LYS A 329 4.31 -32.14 39.64
C LYS A 329 4.18 -32.12 41.16
N ARG A 330 4.03 -30.94 41.74
CA ARG A 330 3.80 -30.74 43.17
C ARG A 330 2.76 -29.65 43.42
N GLU A 331 2.14 -29.68 44.59
CA GLU A 331 1.28 -28.60 45.04
C GLU A 331 2.14 -27.42 45.52
N ALA A 332 1.84 -26.21 45.06
CA ALA A 332 2.61 -25.01 45.36
C ALA A 332 2.53 -24.69 46.85
N ALA A 333 3.65 -24.26 47.44
CA ALA A 333 3.71 -23.92 48.86
C ALA A 333 2.87 -22.68 49.22
N GLU A 334 2.58 -21.81 48.24
CA GLU A 334 1.79 -20.58 48.39
C GLU A 334 0.52 -20.63 47.52
N GLY A 335 -0.50 -21.35 48.00
CA GLY A 335 -1.87 -21.28 47.48
C GLY A 335 -2.54 -22.64 47.36
N GLU A 336 -3.62 -22.84 48.13
CA GLU A 336 -4.45 -24.05 48.05
C GLU A 336 -4.91 -24.29 46.60
N GLY A 337 -4.53 -25.44 46.04
CA GLY A 337 -4.93 -25.86 44.69
C GLY A 337 -4.12 -25.32 43.52
N LYS A 338 -2.97 -24.65 43.74
CA LYS A 338 -2.02 -24.30 42.68
C LYS A 338 -0.98 -25.41 42.48
N TRP A 339 -0.66 -25.73 41.22
CA TRP A 339 0.31 -26.75 40.87
C TRP A 339 1.57 -26.13 40.27
N GLU A 340 2.72 -26.64 40.70
CA GLU A 340 4.03 -26.41 40.08
C GLU A 340 4.49 -27.70 39.41
N TYR A 341 5.17 -27.56 38.28
CA TYR A 341 5.66 -28.66 37.47
C TYR A 341 7.18 -28.57 37.37
N LEU A 342 7.85 -29.72 37.51
CA LEU A 342 9.29 -29.81 37.32
C LEU A 342 9.56 -29.94 35.83
N VAL A 343 10.08 -28.88 35.23
CA VAL A 343 10.34 -28.79 33.79
C VAL A 343 11.80 -29.09 33.52
N LYS A 344 12.06 -30.07 32.65
CA LYS A 344 13.37 -30.29 32.06
C LYS A 344 13.48 -29.41 30.82
N TRP A 345 14.56 -28.65 30.73
CA TRP A 345 14.83 -27.74 29.61
C TRP A 345 15.86 -28.33 28.66
N VAL A 346 15.82 -27.94 27.40
CA VAL A 346 16.78 -28.38 26.38
C VAL A 346 18.20 -27.88 26.69
N ASP A 347 18.31 -26.66 27.22
CA ASP A 347 19.59 -25.96 27.39
C ASP A 347 20.01 -25.76 28.86
N ILE A 348 19.20 -26.24 29.82
CA ILE A 348 19.50 -26.16 31.27
C ILE A 348 19.67 -27.58 31.81
N GLU A 349 20.85 -27.88 32.38
CA GLU A 349 21.16 -29.22 32.90
C GLU A 349 20.25 -29.62 34.09
N GLU A 350 19.85 -28.65 34.91
CA GLU A 350 18.99 -28.86 36.06
C GLU A 350 17.54 -28.47 35.75
N ALA A 351 16.61 -29.38 36.05
CA ALA A 351 15.19 -29.12 35.91
C ALA A 351 14.71 -28.13 36.98
N THR A 352 13.84 -27.19 36.61
CA THR A 352 13.32 -26.14 37.52
C THR A 352 11.82 -26.32 37.77
N TRP A 353 11.36 -25.88 38.94
CA TRP A 353 9.93 -25.90 39.29
C TRP A 353 9.25 -24.65 38.78
N GLU A 354 8.34 -24.81 37.82
CA GLU A 354 7.61 -23.72 37.20
C GLU A 354 6.11 -23.79 37.52
N PRO A 355 5.43 -22.66 37.70
CA PRO A 355 3.97 -22.64 37.83
C PRO A 355 3.32 -23.12 36.53
N ALA A 356 2.13 -23.72 36.63
CA ALA A 356 1.36 -24.23 35.48
C ALA A 356 1.19 -23.23 34.32
N GLU A 357 1.13 -21.94 34.63
CA GLU A 357 0.96 -20.83 33.68
C GLU A 357 2.18 -20.62 32.77
N ASN A 358 3.37 -21.05 33.21
CA ASN A 358 4.64 -20.91 32.49
C ASN A 358 5.01 -22.15 31.67
N VAL A 359 4.20 -23.21 31.71
CA VAL A 359 4.48 -24.50 31.06
C VAL A 359 3.54 -24.70 29.89
N ASP A 360 4.09 -25.18 28.77
CA ASP A 360 3.30 -25.46 27.56
C ASP A 360 2.15 -26.45 27.86
N ALA A 361 0.95 -26.09 27.39
CA ALA A 361 -0.27 -26.85 27.66
C ALA A 361 -0.25 -28.27 27.06
N GLU A 362 0.49 -28.49 25.96
CA GLU A 362 0.65 -29.82 25.35
C GLU A 362 1.55 -30.70 26.20
N LEU A 363 2.64 -30.15 26.77
CA LEU A 363 3.53 -30.89 27.68
C LEU A 363 2.83 -31.28 28.98
N LEU A 364 1.97 -30.41 29.51
CA LEU A 364 1.13 -30.72 30.66
C LEU A 364 0.16 -31.87 30.36
N GLN A 365 -0.50 -31.82 29.19
CA GLN A 365 -1.41 -32.89 28.76
C GLN A 365 -0.68 -34.22 28.57
N GLU A 366 0.51 -34.20 27.96
CA GLU A 366 1.32 -35.40 27.77
C GLU A 366 1.74 -36.02 29.11
N PHE A 367 2.15 -35.20 30.08
CA PHE A 367 2.52 -35.67 31.41
C PHE A 367 1.33 -36.31 32.15
N GLU A 368 0.16 -35.67 32.15
CA GLU A 368 -1.07 -36.23 32.77
C GLU A 368 -1.50 -37.55 32.11
N GLN A 369 -1.36 -37.66 30.78
CA GLN A 369 -1.63 -38.91 30.05
C GLN A 369 -0.65 -40.03 30.43
N ARG A 370 0.64 -39.72 30.59
CA ARG A 370 1.64 -40.68 31.07
C ARG A 370 1.33 -41.16 32.50
N GLN A 371 0.95 -40.26 33.40
CA GLN A 371 0.61 -40.60 34.79
C GLN A 371 -0.66 -41.45 34.89
N SER A 372 -1.70 -41.11 34.12
CA SER A 372 -2.96 -41.87 34.09
C SER A 372 -2.82 -43.24 33.40
N GLY A 373 -1.92 -43.38 32.43
CA GLY A 373 -1.58 -44.67 31.80
C GLY A 373 -0.84 -45.64 32.72
N VAL A 374 -0.06 -45.14 33.68
CA VAL A 374 0.65 -45.97 34.67
C VAL A 374 -0.29 -46.50 35.77
N ALA A 375 -1.35 -45.75 36.10
CA ALA A 375 -2.33 -46.17 37.12
C ALA A 375 -3.23 -47.36 36.70
N ALA A 376 -3.30 -47.69 35.41
CA ALA A 376 -4.15 -48.78 34.90
C ALA A 376 -3.47 -50.18 34.93
N GLY A 377 -2.22 -50.29 35.38
CA GLY A 377 -1.43 -51.53 35.34
C GLY A 377 -1.22 -52.26 36.68
N GLY A 378 -1.90 -51.86 37.76
CA GLY A 378 -1.64 -52.37 39.12
C GLY A 378 -2.70 -53.34 39.65
N ASP A 379 -2.35 -54.62 39.66
CA ASP A 379 -2.68 -55.64 40.68
C ASP A 379 -4.17 -56.04 40.87
N ALA A 380 -4.61 -57.05 40.09
CA ALA A 380 -5.78 -57.85 40.43
C ALA A 380 -5.39 -58.95 41.45
N PRO A 381 -6.10 -59.13 42.58
CA PRO A 381 -5.76 -60.17 43.54
C PRO A 381 -5.98 -61.57 42.94
N PRO A 382 -5.14 -62.57 43.27
CA PRO A 382 -5.22 -63.89 42.66
C PRO A 382 -6.50 -64.62 43.10
N PRO A 383 -7.11 -65.43 42.21
CA PRO A 383 -8.30 -66.21 42.56
C PRO A 383 -7.96 -67.35 43.53
N PRO A 384 -8.91 -67.78 44.39
CA PRO A 384 -8.66 -68.84 45.37
C PRO A 384 -8.50 -70.21 44.68
N PRO A 385 -7.77 -71.16 45.30
CA PRO A 385 -7.48 -72.45 44.71
C PRO A 385 -8.73 -73.34 44.69
N VAL A 386 -9.06 -73.89 43.53
CA VAL A 386 -10.11 -74.89 43.37
C VAL A 386 -9.52 -76.25 43.75
N ALA A 387 -10.06 -76.87 44.80
CA ALA A 387 -9.87 -78.28 45.10
C ALA A 387 -10.89 -79.11 44.30
N GLY A 388 -10.41 -80.10 43.55
CA GLY A 388 -11.23 -81.08 42.84
C GLY A 388 -10.69 -81.44 41.47
#